data_AF-A0A7V8SV95-F1
#
_entry.id   AF-A0A7V8SV95-F1
#
_cell.length_a   1.000
_cell.length_b   1.000
_cell.length_c   1.000
_cell.angle_alpha   90.00
_cell.angle_beta   90.00
_cell.angle_gamma   90.00
#
_symmetry.space_group_name_H-M   'P 1'
#
loop_
_entity.id
_entity.type
_entity.pdbx_description
1 polymer ?
#
loop_
_entity_poly.entity_id
_entity_poly.type
_entity_poly.pdbx_seq_one_letter_code
_entity_poly.pdbx_strand_id
1 'polypeptide(L)'
;MARFCAFFLYCLLLAVPPVTAQAPGAAEAYAQIRAEETNNSKIMWIIHEVADVYGPRVTGSPNLKAADDWAVKTMASWGLVNTHLEPWTFQPPSAATPVPGWESTELVAEALAPFHGQLMVKPLAWTPSTKGLVVAKVVLLDPPGLAPPRGGGFNFFATAPPPPEPKWALPPLPPAEKSEEPQQPTQAELDVYLNSVKDKVHGAIVFVGKHVEVPEEMNPAPMRRSEEEWKSRFGPDAKPFRFPEQPKPPEG
;
A
#
# COMPACT_ATOMS: atom_id res chain seq x y z
N MET A 1 -14.50 77.10 -27.99
CA MET A 1 -13.30 76.25 -27.93
C MET A 1 -13.25 75.33 -26.70
N ALA A 2 -13.75 75.73 -25.52
CA ALA A 2 -13.73 74.88 -24.30
C ALA A 2 -14.54 73.55 -24.37
N ARG A 3 -15.50 73.42 -25.29
CA ARG A 3 -16.33 72.22 -25.46
C ARG A 3 -15.68 71.11 -26.28
N PHE A 4 -14.68 71.44 -27.10
CA PHE A 4 -13.93 70.44 -27.90
C PHE A 4 -12.81 69.77 -27.09
N CYS A 5 -12.23 70.47 -26.10
CA CYS A 5 -11.21 69.87 -25.21
C CYS A 5 -11.78 68.80 -24.27
N ALA A 6 -13.03 68.96 -23.80
CA ALA A 6 -13.66 67.99 -22.90
C ALA A 6 -13.95 66.65 -23.60
N PHE A 7 -14.25 66.67 -24.90
CA PHE A 7 -14.50 65.45 -25.69
C PHE A 7 -13.21 64.69 -25.99
N PHE A 8 -12.10 65.42 -26.23
CA PHE A 8 -10.79 64.82 -26.46
C PHE A 8 -10.21 64.14 -25.20
N LEU A 9 -10.48 64.70 -24.01
CA LEU A 9 -10.09 64.11 -22.73
C LEU A 9 -10.91 62.86 -22.37
N TYR A 10 -12.17 62.78 -22.81
CA TYR A 10 -13.03 61.60 -22.58
C TYR A 10 -12.64 60.42 -23.49
N CYS A 11 -12.21 60.68 -24.74
CA CYS A 11 -11.70 59.63 -25.64
C CYS A 11 -10.33 59.09 -25.22
N LEU A 12 -9.50 59.86 -24.50
CA LEU A 12 -8.20 59.39 -24.02
C LEU A 12 -8.31 58.45 -22.80
N LEU A 13 -9.41 58.53 -22.03
CA LEU A 13 -9.70 57.65 -20.89
C LEU A 13 -10.29 56.29 -21.30
N LEU A 14 -10.73 56.12 -22.56
CA LEU A 14 -11.27 54.87 -23.10
C LEU A 14 -10.23 54.03 -23.88
N ALA A 15 -9.00 54.52 -24.00
CA ALA A 15 -7.90 53.82 -24.66
C ALA A 15 -7.03 53.06 -23.65
N VAL A 16 -7.64 52.21 -22.82
CA VAL A 16 -6.90 51.18 -22.08
C VAL A 16 -6.82 49.97 -23.02
N PRO A 17 -5.63 49.63 -23.56
CA PRO A 17 -5.51 48.42 -24.36
C PRO A 17 -5.91 47.23 -23.47
N PRO A 18 -6.71 46.28 -23.98
CA PRO A 18 -7.01 45.08 -23.22
C PRO A 18 -5.68 44.39 -22.92
N VAL A 19 -5.30 44.35 -21.64
CA VAL A 19 -4.20 43.50 -21.18
C VAL A 19 -4.70 42.08 -21.38
N THR A 20 -4.33 41.48 -22.51
CA THR A 20 -4.47 40.05 -22.71
C THR A 20 -3.53 39.39 -21.72
N ALA A 21 -4.07 38.80 -20.65
CA ALA A 21 -3.30 37.92 -19.78
C ALA A 21 -2.84 36.74 -20.65
N GLN A 22 -1.58 36.76 -21.09
CA GLN A 22 -0.97 35.61 -21.75
C GLN A 22 -0.88 34.50 -20.71
N ALA A 23 -1.31 33.29 -21.09
CA ALA A 23 -1.15 32.13 -20.24
C ALA A 23 0.34 31.98 -19.87
N PRO A 24 0.68 31.66 -18.61
CA PRO A 24 2.07 31.50 -18.18
C PRO A 24 2.81 30.54 -19.12
N GLY A 25 4.07 30.86 -19.42
CA GLY A 25 4.92 29.91 -20.13
C GLY A 25 5.08 28.61 -19.32
N ALA A 26 5.43 27.50 -19.96
CA ALA A 26 5.54 26.20 -19.28
C ALA A 26 6.45 26.24 -18.04
N ALA A 27 7.57 26.97 -18.11
CA ALA A 27 8.49 27.13 -16.98
C ALA A 27 7.87 27.89 -15.79
N GLU A 28 7.08 28.93 -16.06
CA GLU A 28 6.37 29.70 -15.04
C GLU A 28 5.25 28.87 -14.41
N ALA A 29 4.50 28.10 -15.22
CA ALA A 29 3.50 27.16 -14.73
C ALA A 29 4.11 26.08 -13.81
N TYR A 30 5.26 25.52 -14.17
CA TYR A 30 5.98 24.57 -13.30
C TYR A 30 6.44 25.23 -12.00
N ALA A 31 6.97 26.46 -12.05
CA ALA A 31 7.36 27.18 -10.84
C ALA A 31 6.15 27.42 -9.90
N GLN A 32 4.99 27.76 -10.46
CA GLN A 32 3.74 27.91 -9.70
C GLN A 32 3.28 26.59 -9.07
N ILE A 33 3.32 25.47 -9.81
CA ILE A 33 2.96 24.14 -9.27
C ILE A 33 3.88 23.76 -8.10
N ARG A 34 5.20 23.99 -8.22
CA ARG A 34 6.16 23.68 -7.15
C ARG A 34 5.98 24.59 -5.93
N ALA A 35 5.64 25.85 -6.14
CA ALA A 35 5.30 26.77 -5.06
C ALA A 35 4.03 26.32 -4.33
N GLU A 36 3.01 25.86 -5.06
CA GLU A 36 1.76 25.34 -4.47
C GLU A 36 1.99 24.05 -3.69
N GLU A 37 2.76 23.12 -4.26
CA GLU A 37 3.20 21.88 -3.60
C GLU A 37 3.93 22.17 -2.28
N THR A 38 4.79 23.19 -2.25
CA THR A 38 5.65 23.48 -1.08
C THR A 38 4.93 24.32 -0.02
N ASN A 39 4.18 25.36 -0.43
CA ASN A 39 3.64 26.36 0.49
C ASN A 39 2.20 26.07 0.90
N ASN A 40 1.42 25.37 0.07
CA ASN A 40 -0.02 25.19 0.25
C ASN A 40 -0.46 23.72 0.20
N SER A 41 0.47 22.79 0.41
CA SER A 41 0.20 21.35 0.32
C SER A 41 -1.00 20.92 1.16
N LYS A 42 -1.92 20.20 0.54
CA LYS A 42 -3.06 19.55 1.21
C LYS A 42 -2.82 18.06 1.47
N ILE A 43 -1.62 17.54 1.17
CA ILE A 43 -1.34 16.09 1.20
C ILE A 43 -1.62 15.48 2.59
N MET A 44 -1.25 16.18 3.66
CA MET A 44 -1.47 15.68 5.02
C MET A 44 -2.95 15.60 5.38
N TRP A 45 -3.75 16.57 4.92
CA TRP A 45 -5.20 16.55 5.12
C TRP A 45 -5.86 15.45 4.26
N ILE A 46 -5.44 15.28 3.00
CA ILE A 46 -5.96 14.22 2.12
C ILE A 46 -5.64 12.84 2.72
N ILE A 47 -4.41 12.64 3.21
CA ILE A 47 -4.03 11.40 3.89
C ILE A 47 -4.87 11.19 5.14
N HIS A 48 -5.12 12.24 5.96
CA HIS A 48 -5.97 12.13 7.14
C HIS A 48 -7.39 11.67 6.80
N GLU A 49 -8.03 12.28 5.82
CA GLU A 49 -9.39 11.91 5.40
C GLU A 49 -9.41 10.45 4.92
N VAL A 50 -8.49 10.10 4.03
CA VAL A 50 -8.45 8.77 3.43
C VAL A 50 -8.07 7.71 4.47
N ALA A 51 -7.03 7.93 5.28
CA ALA A 51 -6.44 6.92 6.16
C ALA A 51 -7.07 6.87 7.56
N ASP A 52 -7.39 8.01 8.16
CA ASP A 52 -7.84 8.08 9.57
C ASP A 52 -9.37 8.14 9.66
N VAL A 53 -10.03 8.93 8.80
CA VAL A 53 -11.50 9.07 8.81
C VAL A 53 -12.16 7.81 8.23
N TYR A 54 -11.74 7.37 7.03
CA TYR A 54 -12.29 6.17 6.40
C TYR A 54 -11.62 4.86 6.84
N GLY A 55 -10.41 4.92 7.41
CA GLY A 55 -9.77 3.71 7.97
C GLY A 55 -9.43 2.65 6.91
N PRO A 56 -9.43 1.34 7.23
CA PRO A 56 -9.10 0.28 6.27
C PRO A 56 -10.06 0.20 5.06
N ARG A 57 -9.51 0.24 3.84
CA ARG A 57 -10.25 0.32 2.56
C ARG A 57 -9.93 -0.86 1.64
N VAL A 58 -10.20 -2.08 2.10
CA VAL A 58 -10.09 -3.28 1.26
C VAL A 58 -11.03 -3.19 0.07
N THR A 59 -10.65 -3.75 -1.08
CA THR A 59 -11.47 -3.77 -2.29
C THR A 59 -12.87 -4.34 -2.01
N GLY A 60 -13.90 -3.53 -2.29
CA GLY A 60 -15.29 -3.88 -2.05
C GLY A 60 -15.78 -3.68 -0.61
N SER A 61 -15.01 -3.05 0.28
CA SER A 61 -15.48 -2.72 1.63
C SER A 61 -16.36 -1.45 1.66
N PRO A 62 -17.21 -1.28 2.68
CA PRO A 62 -17.98 -0.04 2.85
C PRO A 62 -17.11 1.21 2.96
N ASN A 63 -15.96 1.10 3.65
CA ASN A 63 -15.02 2.20 3.82
C ASN A 63 -14.35 2.63 2.52
N LEU A 64 -14.04 1.70 1.62
CA LEU A 64 -13.54 2.04 0.29
C LEU A 64 -14.59 2.88 -0.46
N LYS A 65 -15.84 2.41 -0.50
CA LYS A 65 -16.93 3.12 -1.18
C LYS A 65 -17.14 4.53 -0.61
N ALA A 66 -17.07 4.68 0.71
CA ALA A 66 -17.19 5.98 1.37
C ALA A 66 -16.04 6.93 1.01
N ALA A 67 -14.80 6.42 0.95
CA ALA A 67 -13.63 7.18 0.53
C ALA A 67 -13.69 7.58 -0.96
N ASP A 68 -14.19 6.69 -1.83
CA ASP A 68 -14.40 6.96 -3.25
C ASP A 68 -15.42 8.07 -3.47
N ASP A 69 -16.55 8.03 -2.76
CA ASP A 69 -17.58 9.07 -2.82
C ASP A 69 -17.06 10.42 -2.34
N TRP A 70 -16.27 10.41 -1.27
CA TRP A 70 -15.57 11.60 -0.79
C TRP A 70 -14.59 12.16 -1.81
N ALA A 71 -13.81 11.29 -2.47
CA ALA A 71 -12.84 11.71 -3.47
C ALA A 71 -13.54 12.38 -4.66
N VAL A 72 -14.63 11.79 -5.17
CA VAL A 72 -15.44 12.38 -6.26
C VAL A 72 -15.97 13.75 -5.86
N LYS A 73 -16.54 13.88 -4.66
CA LYS A 73 -17.06 15.17 -4.15
C LYS A 73 -15.96 16.20 -4.00
N THR A 74 -14.82 15.82 -3.44
CA THR A 74 -13.67 16.70 -3.21
C THR A 74 -13.08 17.19 -4.54
N MET A 75 -12.86 16.29 -5.50
CA MET A 75 -12.40 16.66 -6.84
C MET A 75 -13.38 17.59 -7.56
N ALA A 76 -14.69 17.32 -7.45
CA ALA A 76 -15.71 18.21 -8.00
C ALA A 76 -15.66 19.60 -7.36
N SER A 77 -15.44 19.68 -6.04
CA SER A 77 -15.32 20.96 -5.31
C SER A 77 -14.11 21.79 -5.72
N TRP A 78 -13.05 21.15 -6.23
CA TRP A 78 -11.87 21.82 -6.80
C TRP A 78 -12.09 22.28 -8.24
N GLY A 79 -13.25 21.99 -8.84
CA GLY A 79 -13.60 22.39 -10.20
C GLY A 79 -13.18 21.38 -11.28
N LEU A 80 -12.82 20.14 -10.92
CA LEU A 80 -12.60 19.10 -11.92
C LEU A 80 -13.92 18.77 -12.63
N VAL A 81 -13.83 18.64 -13.95
CA VAL A 81 -14.95 18.23 -14.80
C VAL A 81 -14.96 16.71 -14.97
N ASN A 82 -16.15 16.12 -15.18
CA ASN A 82 -16.34 14.68 -15.40
C ASN A 82 -15.93 13.79 -14.21
N THR A 83 -16.12 14.24 -12.97
CA THR A 83 -15.83 13.44 -11.77
C THR A 83 -16.93 12.40 -11.54
N HIS A 84 -16.59 11.12 -11.71
CA HIS A 84 -17.49 9.99 -11.47
C HIS A 84 -16.70 8.72 -11.13
N LEU A 85 -17.39 7.72 -10.60
CA LEU A 85 -16.83 6.39 -10.37
C LEU A 85 -17.11 5.49 -11.59
N GLU A 86 -16.11 4.72 -12.00
CA GLU A 86 -16.27 3.71 -13.05
C GLU A 86 -16.46 2.32 -12.41
N PRO A 87 -17.51 1.58 -12.79
CA PRO A 87 -17.73 0.25 -12.25
C PRO A 87 -16.69 -0.73 -12.80
N TRP A 88 -16.12 -1.53 -11.91
CA TRP A 88 -15.19 -2.60 -12.27
C TRP A 88 -15.60 -3.91 -11.58
N THR A 89 -15.59 -5.00 -12.35
CA THR A 89 -15.87 -6.34 -11.80
C THR A 89 -14.61 -6.92 -11.21
N PHE A 90 -14.59 -7.05 -9.89
CA PHE A 90 -13.45 -7.58 -9.15
C PHE A 90 -13.56 -9.10 -8.95
N GLN A 91 -12.48 -9.81 -9.29
CA GLN A 91 -12.29 -11.22 -8.97
C GLN A 91 -10.89 -11.40 -8.36
N PRO A 92 -10.78 -11.70 -7.06
CA PRO A 92 -9.48 -11.94 -6.45
C PRO A 92 -8.90 -13.26 -6.98
N PRO A 93 -7.56 -13.40 -7.04
CA PRO A 93 -6.92 -14.65 -7.50
C PRO A 93 -7.33 -15.90 -6.69
N SER A 94 -7.74 -15.71 -5.43
CA SER A 94 -8.23 -16.78 -4.55
C SER A 94 -9.67 -17.23 -4.85
N ALA A 95 -10.41 -16.51 -5.70
CA ALA A 95 -11.80 -16.83 -6.01
C ALA A 95 -11.98 -17.32 -7.46
N ALA A 96 -12.70 -18.42 -7.61
CA ALA A 96 -13.06 -18.98 -8.91
C ALA A 96 -14.07 -18.12 -9.69
N THR A 97 -14.80 -17.24 -9.00
CA THR A 97 -15.82 -16.34 -9.57
C THR A 97 -15.72 -14.96 -8.93
N PRO A 98 -16.27 -13.90 -9.56
CA PRO A 98 -16.36 -12.58 -8.95
C PRO A 98 -17.02 -12.65 -7.56
N VAL A 99 -16.45 -11.93 -6.62
CA VAL A 99 -16.88 -11.93 -5.22
C VAL A 99 -17.67 -10.66 -4.90
N PRO A 100 -18.62 -10.72 -3.96
CA PRO A 100 -19.27 -9.51 -3.46
C PRO A 100 -18.28 -8.65 -2.65
N GLY A 101 -18.74 -7.47 -2.24
CA GLY A 101 -18.04 -6.66 -1.25
C GLY A 101 -17.76 -7.44 0.05
N TRP A 102 -16.70 -7.07 0.75
CA TRP A 102 -16.25 -7.80 1.94
C TRP A 102 -15.69 -6.87 3.01
N GLU A 103 -16.03 -7.18 4.25
CA GLU A 103 -15.49 -6.57 5.46
C GLU A 103 -15.42 -7.63 6.56
N SER A 104 -14.36 -7.58 7.37
CA SER A 104 -14.20 -8.45 8.54
C SER A 104 -14.56 -7.68 9.80
N THR A 105 -15.76 -7.90 10.32
CA THR A 105 -16.22 -7.26 11.57
C THR A 105 -15.74 -8.01 12.81
N GLU A 106 -15.88 -9.33 12.84
CA GLU A 106 -15.58 -10.15 14.01
C GLU A 106 -14.97 -11.49 13.58
N LEU A 107 -13.89 -11.86 14.26
CA LEU A 107 -13.29 -13.18 14.17
C LEU A 107 -12.88 -13.61 15.57
N VAL A 108 -13.44 -14.73 16.02
CA VAL A 108 -13.11 -15.36 17.29
C VAL A 108 -12.69 -16.80 17.00
N ALA A 109 -11.53 -17.19 17.52
CA ALA A 109 -11.06 -18.56 17.47
C ALA A 109 -10.43 -18.91 18.82
N GLU A 110 -10.87 -20.01 19.40
CA GLU A 110 -10.41 -20.47 20.71
C GLU A 110 -10.15 -21.97 20.65
N ALA A 111 -9.02 -22.38 21.22
CA ALA A 111 -8.77 -23.77 21.57
C ALA A 111 -9.58 -24.12 22.81
N LEU A 112 -10.35 -25.20 22.75
CA LEU A 112 -11.17 -25.68 23.88
C LEU A 112 -10.51 -26.84 24.64
N ALA A 113 -9.76 -27.69 23.93
CA ALA A 113 -9.07 -28.84 24.50
C ALA A 113 -7.82 -29.20 23.66
N PRO A 114 -6.74 -29.73 24.27
CA PRO A 114 -6.61 -30.08 25.69
C PRO A 114 -6.34 -28.89 26.63
N PHE A 115 -6.06 -27.71 26.08
CA PHE A 115 -5.95 -26.46 26.81
C PHE A 115 -6.97 -25.45 26.29
N HIS A 116 -7.36 -24.52 27.15
CA HIS A 116 -8.19 -23.39 26.78
C HIS A 116 -7.30 -22.18 26.43
N GLY A 117 -7.49 -21.58 25.26
CA GLY A 117 -6.72 -20.39 24.87
C GLY A 117 -7.21 -19.75 23.58
N GLN A 118 -7.14 -18.42 23.53
CA GLN A 118 -7.47 -17.67 22.32
C GLN A 118 -6.38 -17.88 21.26
N LEU A 119 -6.81 -18.10 20.02
CA LEU A 119 -5.92 -18.22 18.87
C LEU A 119 -5.82 -16.87 18.16
N MET A 120 -4.60 -16.43 17.89
CA MET A 120 -4.33 -15.25 17.09
C MET A 120 -4.46 -15.60 15.61
N VAL A 121 -5.61 -15.29 15.03
CA VAL A 121 -5.94 -15.61 13.64
C VAL A 121 -6.38 -14.37 12.88
N LYS A 122 -6.26 -14.42 11.56
CA LYS A 122 -6.84 -13.44 10.64
C LYS A 122 -7.65 -14.18 9.58
N PRO A 123 -8.81 -13.65 9.18
CA PRO A 123 -9.57 -14.29 8.13
C PRO A 123 -8.88 -14.04 6.79
N LEU A 124 -8.90 -15.04 5.92
CA LEU A 124 -8.53 -14.83 4.53
C LEU A 124 -9.60 -13.92 3.88
N ALA A 125 -9.16 -12.91 3.13
CA ALA A 125 -10.07 -11.96 2.51
C ALA A 125 -11.08 -12.66 1.58
N TRP A 126 -12.31 -12.15 1.56
CA TRP A 126 -13.46 -12.72 0.84
C TRP A 126 -13.93 -14.11 1.31
N THR A 127 -13.47 -14.59 2.47
CA THR A 127 -14.05 -15.78 3.11
C THR A 127 -15.43 -15.43 3.70
N PRO A 128 -16.47 -16.24 3.44
CA PRO A 128 -17.80 -16.01 4.01
C PRO A 128 -17.81 -16.27 5.52
N SER A 129 -18.73 -15.62 6.23
CA SER A 129 -18.98 -15.89 7.65
C SER A 129 -19.52 -17.30 7.89
N THR A 130 -19.25 -17.86 9.07
CA THR A 130 -19.85 -19.11 9.51
C THR A 130 -21.31 -18.90 9.94
N LYS A 131 -22.12 -19.96 9.89
CA LYS A 131 -23.51 -19.95 10.41
C LYS A 131 -23.51 -20.08 11.93
N GLY A 132 -22.93 -19.10 12.62
CA GLY A 132 -22.71 -19.13 14.06
C GLY A 132 -21.40 -19.83 14.46
N LEU A 133 -21.28 -20.17 15.75
CA LEU A 133 -20.09 -20.81 16.32
C LEU A 133 -19.90 -22.22 15.74
N VAL A 134 -18.68 -22.49 15.26
CA VAL A 134 -18.29 -23.80 14.75
C VAL A 134 -17.33 -24.45 15.74
N VAL A 135 -17.75 -25.58 16.31
CA VAL A 135 -16.90 -26.41 17.19
C VAL A 135 -16.58 -27.71 16.47
N ALA A 136 -15.31 -27.95 16.23
CA ALA A 136 -14.84 -29.10 15.47
C ALA A 136 -13.47 -29.58 15.93
N LYS A 137 -13.13 -30.81 15.58
CA LYS A 137 -11.77 -31.35 15.78
C LYS A 137 -10.80 -30.63 14.84
N VAL A 138 -9.59 -30.40 15.32
CA VAL A 138 -8.49 -29.81 14.52
C VAL A 138 -7.67 -30.93 13.89
N VAL A 139 -7.36 -30.78 12.61
CA VAL A 139 -6.48 -31.69 11.84
C VAL A 139 -5.37 -30.86 11.20
N LEU A 140 -4.12 -31.25 11.42
CA LEU A 140 -2.97 -30.65 10.74
C LEU A 140 -2.68 -31.41 9.45
N LEU A 141 -2.64 -30.69 8.33
CA LEU A 141 -2.20 -31.19 7.04
C LEU A 141 -0.87 -30.55 6.65
N ASP A 142 0.00 -31.38 6.08
CA ASP A 142 1.26 -30.94 5.50
C ASP A 142 1.28 -31.42 4.04
N PRO A 143 0.75 -30.61 3.10
CA PRO A 143 0.76 -30.97 1.69
C PRO A 143 2.19 -30.88 1.14
N PRO A 144 2.59 -31.77 0.22
CA PRO A 144 3.92 -31.74 -0.38
C PRO A 144 4.17 -30.42 -1.10
N GLY A 145 5.37 -29.85 -0.95
CA GLY A 145 5.80 -28.66 -1.69
C GLY A 145 5.30 -27.31 -1.15
N LEU A 146 4.56 -27.27 -0.03
CA LEU A 146 4.19 -26.03 0.62
C LEU A 146 5.40 -25.46 1.39
N ALA A 147 6.20 -24.62 0.74
CA ALA A 147 7.28 -23.93 1.44
C ALA A 147 6.71 -23.05 2.57
N PRO A 148 7.40 -22.95 3.72
CA PRO A 148 7.00 -22.00 4.75
C PRO A 148 6.94 -20.60 4.11
N PRO A 149 5.91 -19.79 4.42
CA PRO A 149 5.82 -18.44 3.91
C PRO A 149 7.09 -17.69 4.36
N ARG A 150 8.02 -17.48 3.43
CA ARG A 150 9.11 -16.53 3.68
C ARG A 150 8.45 -15.18 3.91
N GLY A 151 8.89 -14.47 4.95
CA GLY A 151 8.41 -13.15 5.35
C GLY A 151 8.66 -12.03 4.33
N GLY A 152 8.35 -12.26 3.06
CA GLY A 152 8.07 -11.23 2.07
C GLY A 152 6.55 -11.13 1.94
N GLY A 153 6.01 -9.93 2.08
CA GLY A 153 4.57 -9.69 1.94
C GLY A 153 4.02 -10.25 0.62
N PHE A 154 2.70 -10.48 0.59
CA PHE A 154 1.95 -10.82 -0.61
C PHE A 154 2.26 -9.82 -1.74
N ASN A 155 3.14 -10.21 -2.68
CA ASN A 155 3.59 -9.33 -3.75
C ASN A 155 2.70 -9.53 -4.98
N PHE A 156 1.63 -8.73 -5.09
CA PHE A 156 0.65 -8.77 -6.18
C PHE A 156 1.18 -8.25 -7.53
N PHE A 157 2.39 -7.68 -7.56
CA PHE A 157 3.01 -7.10 -8.75
C PHE A 157 4.25 -7.89 -9.13
N ALA A 158 4.08 -9.00 -9.84
CA ALA A 158 5.17 -9.56 -10.64
C ALA A 158 5.42 -8.63 -11.83
N THR A 159 6.14 -7.54 -11.62
CA THR A 159 6.57 -6.67 -12.72
C THR A 159 7.66 -7.38 -13.53
N ALA A 160 7.58 -7.26 -14.86
CA ALA A 160 8.65 -7.64 -15.77
C ALA A 160 10.02 -7.10 -15.28
N PRO A 161 11.14 -7.80 -15.57
CA PRO A 161 12.45 -7.34 -15.14
C PRO A 161 12.68 -5.89 -15.61
N PRO A 162 13.14 -5.00 -14.71
CA PRO A 162 13.36 -3.60 -15.07
C PRO A 162 14.39 -3.51 -16.21
N PRO A 163 14.27 -2.51 -17.09
CA PRO A 163 15.30 -2.25 -18.09
C PRO A 163 16.66 -2.03 -17.41
N PRO A 164 17.77 -2.37 -18.08
CA PRO A 164 19.11 -2.24 -17.48
C PRO A 164 19.37 -0.81 -17.01
N GLU A 165 19.74 -0.67 -15.73
CA GLU A 165 19.91 0.64 -15.09
C GLU A 165 21.08 1.45 -15.68
N PRO A 166 20.98 2.79 -15.69
CA PRO A 166 22.06 3.66 -16.16
C PRO A 166 23.29 3.59 -15.25
N LYS A 167 24.50 3.73 -15.83
CA LYS A 167 25.82 3.51 -15.20
C LYS A 167 26.14 4.30 -13.92
N TRP A 168 25.33 5.29 -13.56
CA TRP A 168 25.49 6.10 -12.35
C TRP A 168 24.78 5.49 -11.12
N ALA A 169 24.01 4.42 -11.30
CA ALA A 169 23.42 3.66 -10.21
C ALA A 169 24.50 2.96 -9.36
N LEU A 170 24.23 2.84 -8.06
CA LEU A 170 25.10 2.12 -7.14
C LEU A 170 25.36 0.69 -7.64
N PRO A 171 26.56 0.12 -7.45
CA PRO A 171 26.83 -1.25 -7.85
C PRO A 171 25.80 -2.17 -7.21
N PRO A 172 25.21 -3.12 -7.97
CA PRO A 172 24.17 -3.99 -7.46
C PRO A 172 24.71 -4.74 -6.24
N LEU A 173 23.86 -4.91 -5.23
CA LEU A 173 24.11 -5.89 -4.17
C LEU A 173 24.53 -7.21 -4.85
N PRO A 174 25.48 -7.97 -4.27
CA PRO A 174 25.81 -9.29 -4.78
C PRO A 174 24.50 -10.05 -5.01
N PRO A 175 24.33 -10.72 -6.17
CA PRO A 175 23.07 -11.37 -6.49
C PRO A 175 22.70 -12.23 -5.29
N ALA A 176 21.57 -11.90 -4.65
CA ALA A 176 21.01 -12.77 -3.64
C ALA A 176 20.95 -14.14 -4.30
N GLU A 177 21.68 -15.10 -3.72
CA GLU A 177 21.71 -16.47 -4.18
C GLU A 177 20.26 -16.85 -4.45
N LYS A 178 19.92 -17.12 -5.72
CA LYS A 178 18.56 -17.52 -6.09
C LYS A 178 18.32 -18.81 -5.32
N SER A 179 17.74 -18.70 -4.14
CA SER A 179 17.25 -19.85 -3.40
C SER A 179 16.36 -20.57 -4.38
N GLU A 180 16.69 -21.84 -4.69
CA GLU A 180 15.86 -22.70 -5.54
C GLU A 180 14.41 -22.41 -5.20
N GLU A 181 13.66 -21.88 -6.16
CA GLU A 181 12.25 -21.57 -5.96
C GLU A 181 11.62 -22.87 -5.49
N PRO A 182 10.98 -22.90 -4.30
CA PRO A 182 10.31 -24.11 -3.87
C PRO A 182 9.27 -24.43 -4.94
N GLN A 183 9.46 -25.56 -5.61
CA GLN A 183 8.54 -26.02 -6.64
C GLN A 183 7.19 -26.19 -5.96
N GLN A 184 6.26 -25.29 -6.27
CA GLN A 184 4.88 -25.44 -5.85
C GLN A 184 4.38 -26.78 -6.40
N PRO A 185 3.64 -27.57 -5.61
CA PRO A 185 3.11 -28.84 -6.07
C PRO A 185 2.25 -28.62 -7.32
N THR A 186 2.32 -29.56 -8.26
CA THR A 186 1.42 -29.52 -9.41
C THR A 186 -0.02 -29.77 -8.95
N GLN A 187 -1.01 -29.22 -9.67
CA GLN A 187 -2.43 -29.41 -9.34
C GLN A 187 -2.79 -30.90 -9.18
N ALA A 188 -2.25 -31.77 -10.05
CA ALA A 188 -2.52 -33.20 -10.02
C ALA A 188 -2.00 -33.88 -8.75
N GLU A 189 -0.81 -33.52 -8.27
CA GLU A 189 -0.25 -34.05 -7.03
C GLU A 189 -1.08 -33.63 -5.81
N LEU A 190 -1.51 -32.36 -5.80
CA LEU A 190 -2.35 -31.82 -4.73
C LEU A 190 -3.74 -32.51 -4.71
N ASP A 191 -4.34 -32.73 -5.87
CA ASP A 191 -5.64 -33.42 -5.99
C ASP A 191 -5.57 -34.87 -5.48
N VAL A 192 -4.49 -35.60 -5.81
CA VAL A 192 -4.27 -36.96 -5.30
C VAL A 192 -4.14 -36.96 -3.78
N TYR A 193 -3.36 -36.03 -3.22
CA TYR A 193 -3.22 -35.88 -1.77
C TYR A 193 -4.56 -35.56 -1.10
N LEU A 194 -5.28 -34.55 -1.59
CA LEU A 194 -6.56 -34.10 -1.02
C LEU A 194 -7.63 -35.21 -1.08
N ASN A 195 -7.67 -36.00 -2.15
CA ASN A 195 -8.56 -37.15 -2.25
C ASN A 195 -8.24 -38.22 -1.19
N SER A 196 -6.97 -38.43 -0.84
CA SER A 196 -6.57 -39.39 0.19
C SER A 196 -6.95 -38.98 1.62
N VAL A 197 -7.11 -37.67 1.88
CA VAL A 197 -7.41 -37.11 3.21
C VAL A 197 -8.86 -36.63 3.36
N LYS A 198 -9.67 -36.69 2.29
CA LYS A 198 -11.03 -36.15 2.23
C LYS A 198 -11.91 -36.57 3.41
N ASP A 199 -11.88 -37.84 3.80
CA ASP A 199 -12.71 -38.36 4.89
C ASP A 199 -12.24 -37.88 6.28
N LYS A 200 -10.96 -37.52 6.41
CA LYS A 200 -10.38 -37.02 7.67
C LYS A 200 -10.68 -35.54 7.89
N VAL A 201 -10.86 -34.77 6.82
CA VAL A 201 -11.04 -33.31 6.88
C VAL A 201 -12.50 -32.89 6.94
N HIS A 202 -13.43 -33.78 6.56
CA HIS A 202 -14.85 -33.43 6.51
C HIS A 202 -15.38 -33.02 7.89
N GLY A 203 -15.79 -31.76 8.02
CA GLY A 203 -16.31 -31.18 9.26
C GLY A 203 -15.23 -30.88 10.32
N ALA A 204 -13.95 -31.01 9.98
CA ALA A 204 -12.83 -30.64 10.83
C ALA A 204 -12.37 -29.20 10.55
N ILE A 205 -11.73 -28.56 11.53
CA ILE A 205 -10.93 -27.35 11.31
C ILE A 205 -9.54 -27.80 10.85
N VAL A 206 -9.10 -27.34 9.70
CA VAL A 206 -7.86 -27.80 9.09
C VAL A 206 -6.78 -26.74 9.24
N PHE A 207 -5.66 -27.11 9.86
CA PHE A 207 -4.43 -26.33 9.86
C PHE A 207 -3.53 -26.85 8.74
N VAL A 208 -2.85 -25.94 8.05
CA VAL A 208 -2.03 -26.28 6.88
C VAL A 208 -0.61 -25.79 7.06
N GLY A 209 0.36 -26.66 6.81
CA GLY A 209 1.79 -26.38 6.82
C GLY A 209 2.50 -26.94 8.06
N LYS A 210 3.83 -27.01 7.96
CA LYS A 210 4.67 -27.46 9.07
C LYS A 210 4.60 -26.49 10.24
N HIS A 211 4.35 -26.99 11.44
CA HIS A 211 4.47 -26.19 12.66
C HIS A 211 5.90 -25.66 12.79
N VAL A 212 6.04 -24.34 12.90
CA VAL A 212 7.32 -23.68 13.16
C VAL A 212 7.28 -23.21 14.60
N GLU A 213 8.16 -23.78 15.42
CA GLU A 213 8.46 -23.23 16.73
C GLU A 213 9.22 -21.92 16.52
N VAL A 214 8.57 -20.80 16.82
CA VAL A 214 9.24 -19.51 16.88
C VAL A 214 9.90 -19.43 18.26
N PRO A 215 11.23 -19.51 18.36
CA PRO A 215 11.89 -19.37 19.65
C PRO A 215 11.60 -17.96 20.18
N GLU A 216 10.80 -17.87 21.24
CA GLU A 216 10.61 -16.62 21.97
C GLU A 216 11.89 -16.35 22.76
N GLU A 217 12.70 -15.40 22.29
CA GLU A 217 13.88 -14.94 23.01
C GLU A 217 13.43 -14.12 24.23
N MET A 218 13.16 -14.80 25.35
CA MET A 218 12.71 -14.18 26.61
C MET A 218 13.75 -13.25 27.25
N ASN A 219 14.94 -13.15 26.65
CA ASN A 219 15.97 -12.17 27.00
C ASN A 219 16.21 -11.26 25.79
N PRO A 220 15.35 -10.25 25.54
CA PRO A 220 15.57 -9.34 24.44
C PRO A 220 16.95 -8.70 24.60
N ALA A 221 17.73 -8.61 23.52
CA ALA A 221 18.92 -7.78 23.51
C ALA A 221 18.54 -6.40 24.08
N PRO A 222 19.34 -5.81 24.98
CA PRO A 222 18.99 -4.55 25.63
C PRO A 222 18.54 -3.53 24.58
N MET A 223 17.25 -3.15 24.57
CA MET A 223 16.73 -2.14 23.62
C MET A 223 17.44 -0.79 23.77
N ARG A 224 18.14 -0.61 24.90
CA ARG A 224 19.14 0.44 25.09
C ARG A 224 20.46 -0.01 24.46
N ARG A 225 20.77 0.58 23.29
CA ARG A 225 22.12 0.59 22.72
C ARG A 225 23.15 1.02 23.79
N SER A 226 24.35 0.45 23.75
CA SER A 226 25.34 0.68 24.82
C SER A 226 25.76 2.16 24.87
N GLU A 227 26.29 2.58 26.02
CA GLU A 227 26.82 3.94 26.16
C GLU A 227 27.98 4.19 25.17
N GLU A 228 28.73 3.14 24.78
CA GLU A 228 29.77 3.23 23.75
C GLU A 228 29.19 3.43 22.34
N GLU A 229 28.08 2.75 21.98
CA GLU A 229 27.38 2.96 20.70
C GLU A 229 26.77 4.36 20.60
N TRP A 230 26.28 4.90 21.71
CA TRP A 230 25.83 6.29 21.75
C TRP A 230 26.99 7.26 21.53
N LYS A 231 28.12 7.05 22.22
CA LYS A 231 29.30 7.92 22.09
C LYS A 231 29.94 7.83 20.70
N SER A 232 29.93 6.67 20.06
CA SER A 232 30.47 6.54 18.70
C SER A 232 29.62 7.22 17.63
N ARG A 233 28.31 7.38 17.89
CA ARG A 233 27.35 7.97 16.95
C ARG A 233 26.99 9.43 17.22
N PHE A 234 27.10 9.89 18.47
CA PHE A 234 26.70 11.25 18.91
C PHE A 234 27.71 11.93 19.84
N GLY A 235 28.85 11.29 20.14
CA GLY A 235 29.92 11.91 20.91
C GLY A 235 30.71 12.95 20.10
N PRO A 236 31.65 13.67 20.75
CA PRO A 236 32.47 14.68 20.09
C PRO A 236 33.30 14.14 18.92
N ASP A 237 33.63 12.84 18.92
CA ASP A 237 34.36 12.13 17.86
C ASP A 237 33.44 11.32 16.92
N ALA A 238 32.13 11.59 16.92
CA ALA A 238 31.18 10.85 16.09
C ALA A 238 31.52 10.98 14.60
N LYS A 239 31.50 9.85 13.87
CA LYS A 239 31.61 9.90 12.41
C LYS A 239 30.43 10.69 11.86
N PRO A 240 30.64 11.80 11.13
CA PRO A 240 29.55 12.57 10.56
C PRO A 240 28.73 11.66 9.63
N PHE A 241 27.41 11.78 9.71
CA PHE A 241 26.50 11.11 8.81
C PHE A 241 26.80 11.60 7.38
N ARG A 242 27.53 10.80 6.59
CA ARG A 242 27.76 11.10 5.18
C ARG A 242 26.45 10.85 4.45
N PHE A 243 25.69 11.92 4.20
CA PHE A 243 24.71 11.88 3.12
C PHE A 243 25.47 11.55 1.83
N PRO A 244 24.97 10.64 0.97
CA PRO A 244 25.54 10.47 -0.35
C PRO A 244 25.59 11.84 -1.04
N GLU A 245 26.78 12.24 -1.47
CA GLU A 245 26.99 13.51 -2.14
C GLU A 245 26.13 13.51 -3.41
N GLN A 246 25.27 14.53 -3.58
CA GLN A 246 24.45 14.59 -4.79
C GLN A 246 25.38 14.67 -6.01
N PRO A 247 25.17 13.84 -7.04
CA PRO A 247 26.02 13.86 -8.21
C PRO A 247 25.99 15.26 -8.84
N LYS A 248 27.17 15.87 -8.97
CA LYS A 248 27.30 17.16 -9.65
C LYS A 248 26.91 16.97 -11.12
N PRO A 249 26.01 17.81 -11.66
CA PRO A 249 25.70 17.79 -13.09
C PRO A 249 26.99 17.99 -13.90
N PRO A 250 27.17 17.28 -15.03
CA PRO A 250 28.29 17.54 -15.91
C PRO A 250 28.22 18.97 -16.45
N GLU A 251 29.33 19.69 -16.39
CA GLU A 251 29.47 20.99 -17.05
C GLU A 251 29.48 20.76 -18.57
N GLY A 252 28.43 21.25 -19.24
CA GLY A 252 28.23 21.15 -20.69
C GLY A 252 26.87 21.66 -21.10
#